data_AF-A0A8X6FZ26-F1
#
_entry.id   AF-A0A8X6FZ26-F1
#
_cell.length_a   1.000
_cell.length_b   1.000
_cell.length_c   1.000
_cell.angle_alpha   90.00
_cell.angle_beta   90.00
_cell.angle_gamma   90.00
#
_symmetry.space_group_name_H-M   'P 1'
#
loop_
_entity.id
_entity.type
_entity.pdbx_description
1 polymer ?
#
loop_
_entity_poly.entity_id
_entity_poly.type
_entity_poly.pdbx_seq_one_letter_code
_entity_poly.pdbx_strand_id
1 'polypeptide(L)'
;MRIPVVDTKGDPNCCFVIESLIGQPEAEEQLYPNNLVIELYLKTQGEEYSITSEPAMIQIQIHDRRAVVNPFADGFGLEGGREYTAYVSMETQELLPPPYDTNCIDYLKMWKENNGTGPLNRLVRIY
;
A
#
# COMPACT_ATOMS: atom_id res chain seq x y z
N MET A 1 -2.64 4.63 -26.96
CA MET A 1 -3.08 3.26 -26.62
C MET A 1 -3.59 3.33 -25.18
N ARG A 2 -4.86 3.00 -24.92
CA ARG A 2 -5.45 3.01 -23.56
C ARG A 2 -5.21 1.62 -22.96
N ILE A 3 -4.65 1.55 -21.76
CA ILE A 3 -4.50 0.28 -21.02
C ILE A 3 -5.87 -0.03 -20.40
N PRO A 4 -6.46 -1.21 -20.66
CA PRO A 4 -7.72 -1.61 -20.04
C PRO A 4 -7.59 -1.67 -18.51
N VAL A 5 -8.59 -1.20 -17.77
CA VAL A 5 -8.58 -1.24 -16.29
C VAL A 5 -8.86 -2.64 -15.73
N VAL A 6 -9.49 -3.49 -16.54
CA VAL A 6 -9.77 -4.89 -16.23
C VAL A 6 -9.16 -5.83 -17.25
N ASP A 7 -8.85 -7.04 -16.83
CA ASP A 7 -8.36 -8.11 -17.70
C ASP A 7 -9.53 -8.81 -18.45
N THR A 8 -9.23 -9.88 -19.18
CA THR A 8 -10.24 -10.64 -19.94
C THR A 8 -11.28 -11.36 -19.06
N LYS A 9 -11.04 -11.46 -17.74
CA LYS A 9 -11.96 -12.04 -16.76
C LYS A 9 -12.77 -10.98 -16.02
N GLY A 10 -12.45 -9.70 -16.21
CA GLY A 10 -13.06 -8.59 -15.47
C GLY A 10 -12.34 -8.26 -14.17
N ASP A 11 -11.17 -8.87 -13.90
CA ASP A 11 -10.39 -8.61 -12.71
C ASP A 11 -9.53 -7.36 -12.88
N PRO A 12 -9.25 -6.56 -11.83
CA PRO A 12 -8.43 -5.37 -11.95
C PRO A 12 -7.02 -5.69 -12.48
N ASN A 13 -6.56 -4.94 -13.47
CA ASN A 13 -5.32 -5.23 -14.20
C ASN A 13 -4.17 -4.25 -13.91
N CYS A 14 -4.37 -3.27 -13.03
CA CYS A 14 -3.39 -2.23 -12.75
C CYS A 14 -3.40 -1.85 -11.26
N CYS A 15 -2.22 -1.76 -10.66
CA CYS A 15 -2.02 -1.22 -9.32
C CYS A 15 -1.05 -0.03 -9.39
N PHE A 16 -1.32 0.99 -8.58
CA PHE A 16 -0.48 2.16 -8.44
C PHE A 16 -0.12 2.35 -6.97
N VAL A 17 1.13 2.72 -6.71
CA VAL A 17 1.61 3.05 -5.36
C VAL A 17 2.05 4.51 -5.37
N ILE A 18 1.53 5.28 -4.42
CA ILE A 18 1.82 6.71 -4.26
C ILE A 18 2.86 6.85 -3.14
N GLU A 19 3.86 7.73 -3.31
CA GLU A 19 4.90 8.01 -2.31
C GLU A 19 5.79 6.81 -1.91
N SER A 20 5.95 5.80 -2.77
CA SER A 20 6.80 4.62 -2.48
C SER A 20 8.29 4.99 -2.32
N LEU A 21 8.94 4.37 -1.32
CA LEU A 21 10.39 4.44 -1.06
C LEU A 21 11.11 3.14 -1.43
N ILE A 22 10.42 2.18 -2.05
CA ILE A 22 11.05 0.92 -2.47
C ILE A 22 12.14 1.20 -3.50
N GLY A 23 13.28 0.52 -3.35
CA GLY A 23 14.45 0.74 -4.18
C GLY A 23 15.21 2.04 -3.86
N GLN A 24 14.83 2.76 -2.80
CA GLN A 24 15.44 4.04 -2.40
C GLN A 24 16.01 3.95 -0.97
N PRO A 25 17.10 3.17 -0.75
CA PRO A 25 17.64 2.90 0.58
C PRO A 25 18.11 4.16 1.34
N GLU A 26 18.56 5.17 0.59
CA GLU A 26 19.10 6.42 1.12
C GLU A 26 18.07 7.57 1.17
N ALA A 27 16.81 7.31 0.80
CA ALA A 27 15.78 8.34 0.87
C ALA A 27 15.52 8.75 2.33
N GLU A 28 15.49 10.06 2.57
CA GLU A 28 15.15 10.60 3.87
C GLU A 28 13.66 10.44 4.17
N GLU A 29 13.35 10.21 5.44
CA GLU A 29 11.97 10.11 5.90
C GLU A 29 11.35 11.51 5.99
N GLN A 30 10.44 11.79 5.06
CA GLN A 30 9.69 13.03 5.09
C GLN A 30 8.60 12.97 6.17
N LEU A 31 8.76 13.79 7.20
CA LEU A 31 7.73 13.97 8.23
C LEU A 31 6.64 14.90 7.71
N TYR A 32 5.41 14.39 7.67
CA TYR A 32 4.25 15.17 7.31
C TYR A 32 3.54 15.69 8.57
N PRO A 33 2.93 16.88 8.51
CA PRO A 33 2.15 17.38 9.63
C PRO A 33 0.86 16.57 9.81
N ASN A 34 0.36 16.47 11.04
CA ASN A 34 -0.85 15.70 11.36
C ASN A 34 -2.13 16.22 10.71
N ASN A 35 -2.09 17.38 10.04
CA ASN A 35 -3.19 17.96 9.28
C ASN A 35 -3.07 17.71 7.76
N LEU A 36 -2.18 16.80 7.33
CA LEU A 36 -2.08 16.41 5.93
C LEU A 36 -3.41 15.82 5.47
N VAL A 37 -3.92 16.31 4.35
CA VAL A 37 -5.09 15.78 3.65
C VAL A 37 -4.66 15.35 2.25
N ILE A 38 -5.01 14.11 1.89
CA ILE A 38 -4.80 13.57 0.55
C ILE A 38 -6.17 13.37 -0.08
N GLU A 39 -6.44 14.09 -1.17
CA GLU A 39 -7.66 13.94 -1.95
C GLU A 39 -7.37 13.16 -3.23
N LEU A 40 -8.08 12.04 -3.43
CA LEU A 40 -7.95 11.19 -4.60
C LEU A 40 -9.26 11.16 -5.38
N TYR A 41 -9.21 11.56 -6.65
CA TYR A 41 -10.33 11.47 -7.59
C TYR A 41 -10.09 10.31 -8.55
N LEU A 42 -10.65 9.15 -8.25
CA LEU A 42 -10.46 7.92 -9.01
C LEU A 42 -11.64 7.66 -9.94
N LYS A 43 -11.36 7.43 -11.23
CA LYS A 43 -12.37 7.03 -12.21
C LYS A 43 -12.36 5.52 -12.34
N THR A 44 -13.46 4.88 -11.97
CA THR A 44 -13.62 3.42 -12.07
C THR A 44 -13.79 2.91 -13.49
N GLN A 45 -14.10 3.79 -14.46
CA GLN A 45 -14.29 3.41 -15.87
C GLN A 45 -15.29 2.27 -16.03
N GLY A 46 -16.46 2.41 -15.41
CA GLY A 46 -17.51 1.39 -15.42
C GLY A 46 -17.92 0.92 -16.82
N GLU A 47 -17.66 1.73 -17.86
CA GLU A 47 -17.88 1.35 -19.26
C GLU A 47 -17.01 0.19 -19.76
N GLU A 48 -15.89 -0.13 -19.08
CA GLU A 48 -14.99 -1.23 -19.47
C GLU A 48 -15.39 -2.59 -18.87
N TYR A 49 -16.37 -2.63 -17.97
CA TYR A 49 -16.81 -3.85 -17.30
C TYR A 49 -17.87 -4.58 -18.13
N SER A 50 -17.70 -5.90 -18.30
CA SER A 50 -18.65 -6.75 -19.04
C SER A 50 -19.94 -7.04 -18.26
N ILE A 51 -19.91 -6.93 -16.92
CA ILE A 51 -21.03 -7.22 -16.02
C ILE A 51 -21.50 -5.90 -15.42
N THR A 52 -22.67 -5.42 -15.85
CA THR A 52 -23.22 -4.12 -15.41
C THR A 52 -24.07 -4.21 -14.14
N SER A 53 -24.40 -5.43 -13.68
CA SER A 53 -25.17 -5.65 -12.45
C SER A 53 -24.32 -5.54 -11.18
N GLU A 54 -22.99 -5.54 -11.29
CA GLU A 54 -22.07 -5.42 -10.17
C GLU A 54 -21.41 -4.04 -10.18
N PRO A 55 -21.25 -3.39 -9.01
CA PRO A 55 -20.58 -2.11 -8.95
C PRO A 55 -19.09 -2.29 -9.28
N ALA A 56 -18.53 -1.33 -10.02
CA ALA A 56 -17.08 -1.28 -10.22
C ALA A 56 -16.40 -0.98 -8.87
N MET A 57 -15.47 -1.85 -8.46
CA MET A 57 -14.78 -1.77 -7.18
C MET A 57 -13.34 -1.27 -7.35
N ILE A 58 -12.88 -0.47 -6.40
CA ILE A 58 -11.48 -0.08 -6.22
C ILE A 58 -10.97 -0.75 -4.95
N GLN A 59 -9.80 -1.39 -5.02
CA GLN A 59 -9.10 -1.88 -3.84
C GLN A 59 -8.03 -0.87 -3.44
N ILE A 60 -8.05 -0.44 -2.18
CA ILE A 60 -7.06 0.49 -1.63
C ILE A 60 -6.48 -0.06 -0.34
N GLN A 61 -5.19 0.17 -0.13
CA GLN A 61 -4.53 -0.16 1.12
C GLN A 61 -3.56 0.95 1.49
N ILE A 62 -3.57 1.33 2.77
CA ILE A 62 -2.63 2.29 3.35
C ILE A 62 -1.56 1.48 4.05
N HIS A 63 -0.30 1.73 3.73
CA HIS A 63 0.81 0.91 4.21
C HIS A 63 2.09 1.74 4.37
N ASP A 64 3.10 1.13 5.01
CA ASP A 64 4.44 1.72 5.10
C ASP A 64 5.03 1.92 3.69
N ARG A 65 5.56 3.11 3.43
CA ARG A 65 6.13 3.53 2.13
C ARG A 65 7.27 2.63 1.64
N ARG A 66 7.91 1.88 2.54
CA ARG A 66 9.06 1.00 2.24
C ARG A 66 8.63 -0.43 1.85
N ALA A 67 7.34 -0.74 1.87
CA ALA A 67 6.79 -2.05 1.49
C ALA A 67 5.71 -1.91 0.43
N VAL A 68 5.54 -2.94 -0.41
CA VAL A 68 4.34 -3.13 -1.23
C VAL A 68 3.56 -4.27 -0.60
N VAL A 69 2.27 -4.07 -0.49
CA VAL A 69 1.31 -5.02 0.09
C VAL A 69 0.22 -5.31 -0.93
N ASN A 70 -0.48 -6.43 -0.75
CA ASN A 70 -1.56 -6.82 -1.63
C ASN A 70 -2.89 -6.23 -1.12
N PRO A 71 -3.47 -5.22 -1.82
CA PRO A 71 -4.72 -4.60 -1.38
C PRO A 71 -5.92 -5.55 -1.46
N PHE A 72 -5.84 -6.67 -2.18
CA PHE A 72 -6.90 -7.68 -2.21
C PHE A 72 -6.88 -8.62 -0.99
N ALA A 73 -5.76 -8.70 -0.28
CA ALA A 73 -5.64 -9.55 0.91
C ALA A 73 -6.14 -8.82 2.17
N ASP A 74 -5.59 -7.62 2.41
CA ASP A 74 -5.81 -6.87 3.67
C ASP A 74 -6.19 -5.40 3.41
N GLY A 75 -6.68 -5.07 2.21
CA GLY A 75 -7.15 -3.73 1.85
C GLY A 75 -8.65 -3.53 2.02
N PHE A 76 -9.12 -2.39 1.53
CA PHE A 76 -10.52 -1.98 1.56
C PHE A 76 -11.07 -1.92 0.14
N GLY A 77 -12.23 -2.55 -0.06
CA GLY A 77 -13.02 -2.43 -1.28
C GLY A 77 -13.93 -1.20 -1.23
N LEU A 78 -13.79 -0.31 -2.19
CA LEU A 78 -14.58 0.90 -2.37
C LEU A 78 -15.44 0.80 -3.62
N GLU A 79 -16.74 1.07 -3.50
CA GLU A 79 -17.66 1.13 -4.64
C GLU A 79 -17.48 2.44 -5.40
N GLY A 80 -17.47 2.37 -6.74
CA GLY A 80 -17.49 3.55 -7.59
C GLY A 80 -18.73 4.43 -7.40
N GLY A 81 -18.57 5.74 -7.61
CA GLY A 81 -19.67 6.71 -7.51
C GLY A 81 -20.00 7.16 -6.09
N ARG A 82 -19.15 6.81 -5.11
CA ARG A 82 -19.27 7.23 -3.71
C ARG A 82 -18.06 8.06 -3.28
N GLU A 83 -18.28 8.85 -2.24
CA GLU A 83 -17.24 9.60 -1.54
C GLU A 83 -16.91 8.87 -0.24
N TYR A 84 -15.61 8.74 0.05
CA TYR A 84 -15.10 8.07 1.24
C TYR A 84 -14.12 8.97 1.96
N THR A 85 -14.24 9.04 3.29
CA THR A 85 -13.29 9.74 4.16
C THR A 85 -12.64 8.73 5.09
N ALA A 86 -11.32 8.64 5.06
CA ALA A 86 -10.54 7.81 5.95
C ALA A 86 -9.73 8.67 6.92
N TYR A 87 -9.77 8.32 8.20
CA TYR A 87 -8.92 8.91 9.24
C TYR A 87 -7.82 7.90 9.56
N VAL A 88 -6.56 8.32 9.43
CA VAL A 88 -5.41 7.43 9.55
C VAL A 88 -4.61 7.81 10.78
N SER A 89 -4.28 6.83 11.60
CA SER A 89 -3.34 6.95 12.72
C SER A 89 -2.20 5.96 12.54
N MET A 90 -0.98 6.38 12.86
CA MET A 90 0.19 5.52 12.83
C MET A 90 0.53 5.07 14.25
N GLU A 91 0.67 3.76 14.44
CA GLU A 91 1.18 3.15 15.67
C GLU A 91 2.50 2.45 15.36
N THR A 92 3.54 2.74 16.13
CA THR A 92 4.85 2.12 16.01
C THR A 92 5.18 1.33 17.27
N GLN A 93 5.69 0.11 17.09
CA GLN A 93 6.22 -0.71 18.18
C GLN A 93 7.73 -0.82 18.04
N GLU A 94 8.45 -0.19 18.96
CA GLU A 94 9.90 -0.27 19.05
C GLU A 94 10.32 -1.29 20.10
N LEU A 95 11.17 -2.24 19.71
CA LEU A 95 11.65 -3.30 20.59
C LEU A 95 13.15 -3.10 20.86
N LEU A 96 13.56 -3.32 22.10
CA LEU A 96 14.95 -3.08 22.52
C LEU A 96 15.91 -4.13 21.92
N PRO A 97 17.14 -3.75 21.52
CA PRO A 97 18.15 -4.70 21.07
C PRO A 97 18.67 -5.57 22.24
N PRO A 98 19.54 -6.58 22.00
CA PRO A 98 20.22 -7.30 23.07
C PRO A 98 20.86 -6.36 24.11
N PRO A 99 20.85 -6.69 25.41
CA PRO A 99 20.63 -8.01 26.03
C PRO A 99 19.17 -8.31 26.41
N TYR A 100 18.21 -7.48 26.01
CA TYR A 100 16.81 -7.74 26.27
C TYR A 100 16.35 -8.94 25.41
N ASP A 101 15.53 -9.83 26.00
CA ASP A 101 15.01 -11.02 25.30
C ASP A 101 13.84 -10.64 24.37
N THR A 102 14.15 -9.80 23.39
CA THR A 102 13.21 -9.35 22.36
C THR A 102 13.35 -10.14 21.07
N ASN A 103 14.45 -10.91 20.91
CA ASN A 103 14.82 -11.63 19.68
C ASN A 103 14.59 -10.81 18.40
N CYS A 104 14.89 -9.50 18.48
CA CYS A 104 14.56 -8.56 17.43
C CYS A 104 15.60 -8.52 16.31
N ILE A 105 15.08 -8.35 15.10
CA ILE A 105 15.84 -8.14 13.89
C ILE A 105 15.70 -6.66 13.52
N ASP A 106 16.81 -6.01 13.20
CA ASP A 106 16.78 -4.66 12.64
C ASP A 106 16.39 -4.73 11.16
N TYR A 107 15.08 -4.78 10.92
CA TYR A 107 14.51 -4.89 9.58
C TYR A 107 14.84 -3.68 8.71
N LEU A 108 14.92 -2.47 9.30
CA LEU A 108 15.23 -1.27 8.53
C LEU A 108 16.67 -1.29 8.03
N LYS A 109 17.62 -1.70 8.89
CA LYS A 109 19.00 -1.91 8.47
C LYS A 109 19.09 -2.95 7.36
N MET A 110 18.44 -4.10 7.51
CA MET A 110 18.43 -5.15 6.49
C MET A 110 17.83 -4.65 5.16
N TRP A 111 16.74 -3.89 5.22
CA TRP A 111 16.09 -3.33 4.04
C TRP A 111 17.01 -2.38 3.28
N LYS A 112 17.76 -1.52 4.00
CA LYS A 112 18.78 -0.64 3.41
C LYS A 112 19.93 -1.42 2.79
N GLU A 113 20.47 -2.41 3.51
CA GLU A 113 21.53 -3.31 3.02
C GLU A 113 21.09 -4.09 1.77
N ASN A 114 19.79 -4.35 1.62
CA ASN A 114 19.17 -4.98 0.46
C ASN A 114 18.66 -3.97 -0.60
N ASN A 115 19.33 -2.82 -0.73
CA ASN A 115 19.00 -1.78 -1.73
C ASN A 115 17.54 -1.31 -1.70
N GLY A 116 16.96 -1.20 -0.51
CA GLY A 116 15.57 -0.73 -0.36
C GLY A 116 14.53 -1.79 -0.68
N THR A 117 14.83 -3.06 -0.37
CA THR A 117 13.92 -4.19 -0.60
C THR A 117 13.94 -5.15 0.59
N GLY A 118 12.90 -5.98 0.71
CA GLY A 118 12.79 -6.98 1.78
C GLY A 118 11.72 -6.66 2.82
N PRO A 119 11.54 -7.57 3.79
CA PRO A 119 10.51 -7.44 4.82
C PRO A 119 10.86 -6.35 5.84
N LEU A 120 9.85 -5.61 6.29
CA LEU A 120 9.98 -4.58 7.35
C LEU A 120 9.54 -5.08 8.73
N ASN A 121 8.91 -6.25 8.78
CA ASN A 121 8.50 -6.92 10.00
C ASN A 121 8.35 -8.42 9.72
N ARG A 122 7.95 -9.18 10.74
CA ARG A 122 7.80 -10.65 10.64
C ARG A 122 6.58 -11.10 9.81
N LEU A 123 5.59 -10.23 9.62
CA LEU A 123 4.30 -10.52 8.99
C LEU A 123 4.33 -10.25 7.48
N VAL A 124 5.03 -9.20 7.05
CA VAL A 124 5.20 -8.85 5.64
C VAL A 124 6.17 -9.85 5.02
N ARG A 125 5.62 -10.89 4.38
CA ARG A 125 6.37 -11.85 3.57
C ARG A 125 6.22 -11.45 2.11
N ILE A 126 7.33 -11.16 1.45
CA ILE A 126 7.35 -11.01 -0.01
C ILE A 126 7.20 -12.44 -0.57
N TYR A 127 6.12 -12.69 -1.31
CA TYR A 127 5.98 -13.87 -2.16
C TYR A 127 6.53 -13.57 -3.56
#